data_AF-A0A0S6UDQ3-F1
#
_entry.id   AF-A0A0S6UDQ3-F1
#
_cell.length_a   1.000
_cell.length_b   1.000
_cell.length_c   1.000
_cell.angle_alpha   90.00
_cell.angle_beta   90.00
_cell.angle_gamma   90.00
#
_symmetry.space_group_name_H-M   'P 1'
#
loop_
_entity.id
_entity.type
_entity.pdbx_description
1 polymer ?
#
loop_
_entity_poly.entity_id
_entity_poly.type
_entity_poly.pdbx_seq_one_letter_code
_entity_poly.pdbx_strand_id
1 'polypeptide(L)'
;MLNYLDLILLIILARGAWRGYRLGLVNLLAGWISYLVAGLVSAIYSRPLAEIVNQTWHLTGRWGGELASRLPLPGAVLNQPLSTPAIRQTESFLSGLPLPGPVQQNLVGALDRASGGTVGQVLAGQIAFLGLELLILVVLFYGSFFLLRHIARRFSPGTRGTVGMADRGLGLLLGVLGPAFGLALAIGILRSLFTIPAMTAAPVFLPLVRQLHSSGVAAILGDFYDWLATLLHTLI
;
A
#
# COMPACT_ATOMS: atom_id res chain seq x y z
N MET A 1 -9.82 12.17 27.80
CA MET A 1 -11.13 12.39 27.16
C MET A 1 -11.16 11.59 25.87
N LEU A 2 -12.25 10.88 25.58
CA LEU A 2 -12.36 10.04 24.39
C LEU A 2 -12.63 10.94 23.18
N ASN A 3 -11.69 11.00 22.24
CA ASN A 3 -11.85 11.83 21.04
C ASN A 3 -12.77 11.13 20.02
N TYR A 4 -13.34 11.87 19.07
CA TYR A 4 -14.13 11.31 17.97
C TYR A 4 -13.38 10.22 17.20
N LEU A 5 -12.05 10.38 17.03
CA LEU A 5 -11.21 9.36 16.40
C LEU A 5 -11.16 8.07 17.23
N ASP A 6 -11.00 8.15 18.56
CA ASP A 6 -11.01 6.98 19.44
C ASP A 6 -12.34 6.22 19.32
N LEU A 7 -13.46 6.95 19.29
CA LEU A 7 -14.79 6.37 19.12
C LEU A 7 -14.89 5.61 17.79
N ILE A 8 -14.44 6.20 16.69
CA ILE A 8 -14.46 5.57 15.37
C ILE A 8 -13.58 4.31 15.36
N LEU A 9 -12.36 4.38 15.90
CA LEU A 9 -11.45 3.24 15.98
C LEU A 9 -12.06 2.10 16.81
N LEU A 10 -12.64 2.40 17.97
CA LEU A 10 -13.32 1.41 18.82
C LEU A 10 -14.53 0.79 18.11
N ILE A 11 -15.33 1.57 17.38
CA ILE A 11 -16.45 1.03 16.59
C ILE A 11 -15.95 0.08 15.49
N ILE A 12 -14.85 0.40 14.82
CA ILE A 12 -14.24 -0.47 13.81
C ILE A 12 -13.76 -1.78 14.45
N LEU A 13 -13.08 -1.71 15.59
CA LEU A 13 -12.61 -2.88 16.34
C LEU A 13 -13.79 -3.74 16.84
N ALA A 14 -14.82 -3.13 17.42
CA ALA A 14 -16.02 -3.82 17.90
C ALA A 14 -16.79 -4.50 16.75
N ARG A 15 -16.91 -3.82 15.61
CA ARG A 15 -17.49 -4.40 14.38
C ARG A 15 -16.64 -5.57 13.87
N GLY A 16 -15.32 -5.48 13.99
CA GLY A 16 -14.37 -6.56 13.74
C GLY A 16 -14.64 -7.78 14.62
N ALA A 17 -14.65 -7.57 15.94
CA ALA A 17 -14.94 -8.58 16.95
C ALA A 17 -16.26 -9.30 16.66
N TRP A 18 -17.33 -8.53 16.39
CA TRP A 18 -18.65 -9.06 16.09
C TRP A 18 -18.67 -9.90 14.81
N ARG A 19 -18.01 -9.42 13.74
CA ARG A 19 -17.88 -10.19 12.49
C ARG A 19 -17.10 -11.47 12.72
N GLY A 20 -16.02 -11.42 13.49
CA GLY A 20 -15.23 -12.59 13.83
C GLY A 20 -16.00 -13.62 14.65
N TYR A 21 -16.77 -13.17 15.63
CA TYR A 21 -17.69 -14.02 16.39
C TYR A 21 -18.75 -14.67 15.50
N ARG A 22 -19.30 -13.95 14.51
CA ARG A 22 -20.31 -14.52 13.59
C ARG A 22 -19.74 -15.50 12.58
N LEU A 23 -18.53 -15.23 12.08
CA LEU A 23 -17.90 -16.03 11.03
C LEU A 23 -17.20 -17.26 11.59
N GLY A 24 -16.70 -17.21 12.83
CA GLY A 24 -15.88 -18.28 13.40
C GLY A 24 -14.42 -18.21 12.97
N LEU A 25 -13.56 -18.91 13.69
CA LEU A 25 -12.12 -18.96 13.48
C LEU A 25 -11.77 -19.50 12.09
N VAL A 26 -12.36 -20.63 11.70
CA VAL A 26 -12.02 -21.32 10.44
C VAL A 26 -12.26 -20.41 9.22
N ASN A 27 -13.39 -19.71 9.19
CA ASN A 27 -13.72 -18.80 8.09
C ASN A 27 -12.83 -17.56 8.08
N LEU A 28 -12.44 -17.06 9.26
CA LEU A 28 -11.49 -15.97 9.35
C LEU A 28 -10.12 -16.40 8.82
N LEU A 29 -9.59 -17.53 9.29
CA LEU A 29 -8.31 -18.07 8.82
C LEU A 29 -8.31 -18.34 7.32
N ALA A 30 -9.37 -18.93 6.77
CA ALA A 30 -9.51 -19.10 5.33
C ALA A 30 -9.47 -17.75 4.59
N GLY A 31 -10.10 -16.71 5.16
CA GLY A 31 -10.04 -15.34 4.63
C GLY A 31 -8.62 -14.76 4.67
N TRP A 32 -7.91 -14.91 5.79
CA TRP A 32 -6.52 -14.45 5.96
C TRP A 32 -5.56 -15.17 5.01
N ILE A 33 -5.68 -16.50 4.89
CA ILE A 33 -4.89 -17.29 3.95
C ILE A 33 -5.19 -16.84 2.52
N SER A 34 -6.46 -16.60 2.19
CA SER A 34 -6.84 -16.09 0.87
C SER A 34 -6.23 -14.71 0.60
N TYR A 35 -6.18 -13.83 1.59
CA TYR A 35 -5.51 -12.52 1.49
C TYR A 35 -4.01 -12.66 1.25
N LEU A 36 -3.35 -13.55 2.00
CA LEU A 36 -1.91 -13.79 1.88
C LEU A 36 -1.58 -14.35 0.49
N VAL A 37 -2.32 -15.38 0.05
CA VAL A 37 -2.12 -16.00 -1.27
C VAL A 37 -2.42 -15.00 -2.38
N ALA A 38 -3.52 -14.23 -2.30
CA ALA A 38 -3.82 -13.19 -3.29
C ALA A 38 -2.76 -12.10 -3.33
N GLY A 39 -2.25 -11.67 -2.16
CA GLY A 39 -1.13 -10.75 -2.03
C GLY A 39 0.11 -11.28 -2.74
N LEU A 40 0.50 -12.51 -2.45
CA LEU A 40 1.69 -13.15 -3.03
C LEU A 40 1.55 -13.34 -4.55
N VAL A 41 0.40 -13.79 -5.03
CA VAL A 41 0.10 -13.88 -6.48
C VAL A 41 0.20 -12.48 -7.13
N SER A 42 -0.42 -11.46 -6.54
CA SER A 42 -0.36 -10.11 -7.10
C SER A 42 1.05 -9.52 -7.10
N ALA A 43 1.85 -9.76 -6.06
CA ALA A 43 3.22 -9.27 -5.96
C ALA A 43 4.15 -9.93 -6.99
N ILE A 44 4.00 -11.24 -7.22
CA ILE A 44 4.84 -11.99 -8.15
C ILE A 44 4.46 -11.70 -9.61
N TYR A 45 3.16 -11.62 -9.91
CA TYR A 45 2.67 -11.56 -11.30
C TYR A 45 2.31 -10.16 -11.81
N SER A 46 2.24 -9.14 -10.95
CA SER A 46 1.88 -7.78 -11.39
C SER A 46 2.83 -7.21 -12.43
N ARG A 47 4.14 -7.24 -12.14
CA ARG A 47 5.18 -6.73 -13.04
C ARG A 47 5.24 -7.43 -14.40
N PRO A 48 5.35 -8.77 -14.50
CA PRO A 48 5.42 -9.42 -15.81
C PRO A 48 4.15 -9.20 -16.64
N LEU A 49 2.97 -9.15 -16.01
CA LEU A 49 1.74 -8.79 -16.71
C LEU A 49 1.73 -7.33 -17.14
N ALA A 50 2.26 -6.40 -16.33
CA ALA A 50 2.42 -5.00 -16.72
C ALA A 50 3.34 -4.84 -17.92
N GLU A 51 4.42 -5.63 -18.00
CA GLU A 51 5.32 -5.66 -19.15
C GLU A 51 4.60 -6.16 -20.40
N ILE A 52 3.86 -7.28 -20.33
CA ILE A 52 3.08 -7.82 -21.46
C ILE A 52 2.04 -6.80 -21.95
N VAL A 53 1.28 -6.22 -21.02
CA VAL A 53 0.26 -5.21 -21.29
C VAL A 53 0.89 -3.98 -21.94
N ASN A 54 2.02 -3.52 -21.42
CA ASN A 54 2.73 -2.37 -21.97
C ASN A 54 3.33 -2.64 -23.36
N GLN A 55 3.88 -3.83 -23.59
CA GLN A 55 4.39 -4.24 -24.90
C GLN A 55 3.27 -4.31 -25.94
N THR A 56 2.07 -4.73 -25.54
CA THR A 56 0.93 -4.90 -26.44
C THR A 56 0.30 -3.57 -26.83
N TRP A 57 0.20 -2.60 -25.90
CA TRP A 57 -0.54 -1.35 -26.11
C TRP A 57 0.33 -0.08 -26.10
N HIS A 58 1.63 -0.20 -25.84
CA HIS A 58 2.59 0.91 -25.74
C HIS A 58 2.11 2.05 -24.83
N LEU A 59 1.47 1.69 -23.70
CA LEU A 59 0.83 2.64 -22.78
C LEU A 59 1.84 3.60 -22.16
N THR A 60 3.02 3.13 -21.78
CA THR A 60 4.05 3.99 -21.17
C THR A 60 4.55 5.06 -22.13
N GLY A 61 4.62 4.78 -23.43
CA GLY A 61 4.97 5.77 -24.44
C GLY A 61 3.90 6.84 -24.58
N ARG A 62 2.64 6.44 -24.68
CA ARG A 62 1.49 7.36 -24.82
C ARG A 62 1.32 8.24 -23.58
N TRP A 63 1.25 7.62 -22.41
CA TRP A 63 1.05 8.34 -21.15
C TRP A 63 2.31 9.08 -20.70
N GLY A 64 3.50 8.55 -20.98
CA GLY A 64 4.76 9.21 -20.66
C GLY A 64 4.90 10.57 -21.34
N GLY A 65 4.44 10.71 -22.59
CA GLY A 65 4.42 12.00 -23.27
C GLY A 65 3.57 13.05 -22.55
N GLU A 66 2.36 12.68 -22.12
CA GLU A 66 1.47 13.58 -21.40
C GLU A 66 1.98 13.89 -19.97
N LEU A 67 2.50 12.88 -19.28
CA LEU A 67 3.02 12.98 -17.91
C LEU A 67 4.29 13.82 -17.83
N ALA A 68 5.16 13.78 -18.85
CA ALA A 68 6.42 14.52 -18.86
C ALA A 68 6.22 16.02 -18.62
N SER A 69 5.16 16.60 -19.17
CA SER A 69 4.80 18.02 -19.00
C SER A 69 4.33 18.39 -17.58
N ARG A 70 3.96 17.40 -16.77
CA ARG A 70 3.39 17.57 -15.42
C ARG A 70 4.34 17.17 -14.30
N LEU A 71 5.56 16.72 -14.63
CA LEU A 71 6.54 16.34 -13.62
C LEU A 71 7.00 17.58 -12.83
N PRO A 72 7.12 17.49 -11.49
CA PRO A 72 7.55 18.59 -10.63
C PRO A 72 9.08 18.76 -10.66
N LEU A 73 9.67 18.79 -11.87
CA LEU A 73 11.10 18.97 -12.10
C LEU A 73 11.34 20.18 -13.00
N PRO A 74 12.47 20.89 -12.84
CA PRO A 74 12.80 22.00 -13.71
C PRO A 74 12.83 21.55 -15.18
N GLY A 75 12.18 22.30 -16.08
CA GLY A 75 12.18 21.99 -17.52
C GLY A 75 13.59 21.88 -18.12
N ALA A 76 14.56 22.60 -17.54
CA ALA A 76 15.96 22.52 -17.90
C ALA A 76 16.62 21.17 -17.62
N VAL A 77 16.09 20.36 -16.70
CA VAL A 77 16.54 18.97 -16.44
C VAL A 77 15.73 18.00 -17.27
N LEU A 78 14.41 18.21 -17.35
CA LEU A 78 13.49 17.31 -18.09
C LEU A 78 13.83 17.22 -19.57
N ASN A 79 14.22 18.33 -20.20
CA ASN A 79 14.51 18.38 -21.63
C ASN A 79 15.96 18.00 -21.97
N GLN A 80 16.81 17.68 -20.98
CA GLN A 80 18.18 17.25 -21.26
C GLN A 80 18.18 15.89 -21.96
N PRO A 81 19.06 15.71 -22.96
CA PRO A 81 19.29 14.39 -23.53
C PRO A 81 19.83 13.47 -22.44
N LEU A 82 19.36 12.22 -22.46
CA LEU A 82 19.77 11.21 -21.50
C LEU A 82 21.31 11.03 -21.58
N SER A 83 21.99 11.37 -20.49
CA SER A 83 23.44 11.32 -20.38
C SER A 83 23.84 11.12 -18.92
N THR A 84 24.99 10.51 -18.66
CA THR A 84 25.52 10.30 -17.30
C THR A 84 25.50 11.55 -16.40
N PRO A 85 25.87 12.77 -16.86
CA PRO A 85 25.74 13.97 -16.05
C PRO A 85 24.28 14.34 -15.75
N ALA A 86 23.37 14.19 -16.72
CA ALA A 86 21.94 14.43 -16.51
C ALA A 86 21.33 13.45 -15.51
N ILE A 87 21.77 12.19 -15.50
CA ILE A 87 21.33 11.17 -14.53
C ILE A 87 21.76 11.56 -13.11
N ARG A 88 23.03 11.93 -12.90
CA ARG A 88 23.52 12.39 -11.58
C ARG A 88 22.82 13.65 -11.10
N GLN A 89 22.56 14.59 -12.00
CA GLN A 89 21.79 15.79 -11.67
C GLN A 89 20.35 15.44 -11.27
N THR A 90 19.74 14.48 -11.96
CA THR A 90 18.39 14.01 -11.65
C THR A 90 18.35 13.26 -10.32
N GLU A 91 19.35 12.45 -10.02
CA GLU A 91 19.51 11.76 -8.74
C GLU A 91 19.56 12.73 -7.56
N SER A 92 20.29 13.84 -7.67
CA SER A 92 20.35 14.86 -6.62
C SER A 92 19.02 15.61 -6.42
N PHE A 93 18.23 15.80 -7.48
CA PHE A 93 16.88 16.32 -7.36
C PHE A 93 15.90 15.29 -6.76
N LEU A 94 16.00 14.03 -7.16
CA LEU A 94 15.16 12.95 -6.64
C LEU A 94 15.42 12.68 -5.15
N SER A 95 16.66 12.80 -4.69
CA SER A 95 17.01 12.64 -3.27
C SER A 95 16.46 13.77 -2.39
N GLY A 96 16.22 14.95 -2.97
CA GLY A 96 15.51 16.05 -2.31
C GLY A 96 13.99 15.86 -2.24
N LEU A 97 13.42 14.92 -3.00
CA LEU A 97 11.99 14.62 -2.96
C LEU A 97 11.66 13.58 -1.88
N PRO A 98 10.50 13.69 -1.22
CA PRO A 98 10.04 12.73 -0.21
C PRO A 98 9.51 11.44 -0.87
N LEU A 99 10.37 10.77 -1.65
CA LEU A 99 10.07 9.51 -2.32
C LEU A 99 10.65 8.35 -1.49
N PRO A 100 9.93 7.20 -1.39
CA PRO A 100 10.49 6.00 -0.77
C PRO A 100 11.76 5.55 -1.50
N GLY A 101 12.80 5.12 -0.75
CA GLY A 101 14.07 4.66 -1.31
C GLY A 101 13.95 3.63 -2.45
N PRO A 102 13.08 2.60 -2.35
CA PRO A 102 12.88 1.64 -3.44
C PRO A 102 12.32 2.27 -4.73
N VAL A 103 11.51 3.32 -4.61
CA VAL A 103 10.97 4.05 -5.77
C VAL A 103 12.07 4.90 -6.41
N GLN A 104 12.87 5.60 -5.60
CA GLN A 104 14.02 6.36 -6.09
C GLN A 104 15.02 5.47 -6.84
N GLN A 105 15.40 4.33 -6.25
CA GLN A 105 16.31 3.36 -6.87
C GLN A 105 15.76 2.80 -8.18
N ASN A 106 14.44 2.50 -8.23
CA ASN A 106 13.81 2.06 -9.48
C ASN A 106 13.79 3.15 -10.55
N LEU A 107 13.56 4.42 -10.20
CA LEU A 107 13.57 5.55 -11.13
C LEU A 107 14.98 5.81 -11.68
N VAL A 108 16.00 5.86 -10.82
CA VAL A 108 17.40 6.04 -11.22
C VAL A 108 17.87 4.84 -12.07
N GLY A 109 17.57 3.61 -11.62
CA GLY A 109 17.91 2.42 -12.39
C GLY A 109 17.16 2.30 -13.72
N ALA A 110 16.02 2.97 -13.90
CA ALA A 110 15.34 3.05 -15.19
C ALA A 110 16.04 4.03 -16.14
N LEU A 111 16.57 5.15 -15.60
CA LEU A 111 17.38 6.09 -16.36
C LEU A 111 18.68 5.44 -16.87
N ASP A 112 19.34 4.63 -16.05
CA ASP A 112 20.57 3.92 -16.45
C ASP A 112 20.34 2.86 -17.54
N ARG A 113 19.13 2.27 -17.59
CA ARG A 113 18.77 1.22 -18.56
C ARG A 113 18.20 1.75 -19.87
N ALA A 114 17.75 3.01 -19.89
CA ALA A 114 17.16 3.60 -21.08
C ALA A 114 18.25 3.98 -22.11
N SER A 115 17.98 3.73 -23.39
CA SER A 115 18.84 4.13 -24.50
C SER A 115 18.15 5.22 -25.33
N GLY A 116 18.49 6.47 -25.04
CA GLY A 116 18.00 7.63 -25.78
C GLY A 116 16.74 8.28 -25.19
N GLY A 117 16.31 9.37 -25.83
CA GLY A 117 15.25 10.24 -25.34
C GLY A 117 15.75 11.30 -24.34
N THR A 118 14.79 12.02 -23.76
CA THR A 118 15.05 13.01 -22.72
C THR A 118 14.84 12.40 -21.33
N VAL A 119 15.49 12.95 -20.31
CA VAL A 119 15.29 12.52 -18.91
C VAL A 119 13.81 12.53 -18.53
N GLY A 120 13.08 13.57 -18.95
CA GLY A 120 11.66 13.72 -18.66
C GLY A 120 10.79 12.63 -19.28
N GLN A 121 11.08 12.22 -20.52
CA GLN A 121 10.37 11.13 -21.18
C GLN A 121 10.61 9.78 -20.49
N VAL A 122 11.85 9.49 -20.09
CA VAL A 122 12.18 8.23 -19.42
C VAL A 122 11.55 8.16 -18.03
N LEU A 123 11.66 9.23 -17.23
CA LEU A 123 11.02 9.32 -15.92
C LEU A 123 9.49 9.21 -16.01
N ALA A 124 8.87 9.94 -16.94
CA ALA A 124 7.43 9.90 -17.12
C ALA A 124 6.96 8.51 -17.57
N GLY A 125 7.71 7.87 -18.47
CA GLY A 125 7.46 6.49 -18.89
C GLY A 125 7.57 5.50 -17.72
N GLN A 126 8.57 5.66 -16.85
CA GLN A 126 8.74 4.80 -15.67
C GLN A 126 7.64 5.02 -14.64
N ILE A 127 7.20 6.26 -14.42
CA ILE A 127 6.07 6.56 -13.53
C ILE A 127 4.76 5.98 -14.09
N ALA A 128 4.53 6.11 -15.39
CA ALA A 128 3.39 5.48 -16.05
C ALA A 128 3.43 3.95 -15.91
N PHE A 129 4.62 3.35 -16.02
CA PHE A 129 4.80 1.91 -15.83
C PHE A 129 4.48 1.48 -14.40
N LEU A 130 5.00 2.19 -13.38
CA LEU A 130 4.69 1.92 -11.98
C LEU A 130 3.19 2.06 -11.69
N GLY A 131 2.53 3.04 -12.32
CA GLY A 131 1.07 3.20 -12.24
C GLY A 131 0.32 2.00 -12.83
N LEU A 132 0.78 1.49 -13.97
CA LEU A 132 0.22 0.29 -14.61
C LEU A 132 0.47 -0.97 -13.76
N GLU A 133 1.67 -1.13 -13.21
CA GLU A 133 2.03 -2.21 -12.29
C GLU A 133 1.13 -2.20 -11.06
N LEU A 134 0.93 -1.02 -10.46
CA LEU A 134 0.02 -0.85 -9.33
C LEU A 134 -1.43 -1.19 -9.70
N LEU A 135 -1.91 -0.76 -10.87
CA LEU A 135 -3.24 -1.09 -11.36
C LEU A 135 -3.41 -2.61 -11.50
N ILE A 136 -2.46 -3.28 -12.12
CA ILE A 136 -2.50 -4.73 -12.32
C ILE A 136 -2.38 -5.47 -10.99
N LEU A 137 -1.53 -5.01 -10.07
CA LEU A 137 -1.44 -5.53 -8.72
C LEU A 137 -2.80 -5.49 -8.03
N VAL A 138 -3.49 -4.35 -8.08
CA VAL A 138 -4.82 -4.18 -7.49
C VAL A 138 -5.83 -5.13 -8.16
N VAL A 139 -5.86 -5.19 -9.49
CA VAL A 139 -6.78 -6.06 -10.24
C VAL A 139 -6.54 -7.53 -9.91
N LEU A 140 -5.27 -7.98 -9.91
CA LEU A 140 -4.90 -9.35 -9.55
C LEU A 140 -5.26 -9.66 -8.11
N PHE A 141 -4.92 -8.77 -7.17
CA PHE A 141 -5.20 -8.96 -5.76
C PHE A 141 -6.69 -9.18 -5.51
N TYR A 142 -7.53 -8.28 -6.01
CA TYR A 142 -8.98 -8.41 -5.83
C TYR A 142 -9.57 -9.58 -6.62
N GLY A 143 -9.08 -9.83 -7.84
CA GLY A 143 -9.51 -10.96 -8.67
C GLY A 143 -9.21 -12.31 -8.02
N SER A 144 -7.95 -12.53 -7.61
CA SER A 144 -7.50 -13.72 -6.91
C SER A 144 -8.20 -13.88 -5.56
N PHE A 145 -8.32 -12.81 -4.78
CA PHE A 145 -9.03 -12.85 -3.50
C PHE A 145 -10.50 -13.23 -3.68
N PHE A 146 -11.18 -12.66 -4.67
CA PHE A 146 -12.57 -13.00 -4.97
C PHE A 146 -12.73 -14.47 -5.35
N LEU A 147 -11.85 -14.98 -6.23
CA LEU A 147 -11.84 -16.38 -6.64
C LEU A 147 -11.58 -17.33 -5.46
N LEU A 148 -10.54 -17.06 -4.66
CA LEU A 148 -10.18 -17.87 -3.49
C LEU A 148 -11.31 -17.90 -2.47
N ARG A 149 -11.94 -16.75 -2.22
CA ARG A 149 -13.07 -16.66 -1.29
C ARG A 149 -14.29 -17.42 -1.81
N HIS A 150 -14.56 -17.36 -3.10
CA HIS A 150 -15.66 -18.10 -3.73
C HIS A 150 -15.45 -19.61 -3.63
N ILE A 151 -14.23 -20.06 -3.89
CA ILE A 151 -13.81 -21.47 -3.74
C ILE A 151 -13.94 -21.90 -2.27
N ALA A 152 -13.33 -21.17 -1.33
CA ALA A 152 -13.35 -21.49 0.10
C ALA A 152 -14.77 -21.64 0.65
N ARG A 153 -15.72 -20.80 0.19
CA ARG A 153 -17.14 -20.90 0.57
C ARG A 153 -17.82 -22.15 0.06
N ARG A 154 -17.44 -22.65 -1.13
CA ARG A 154 -18.01 -23.89 -1.69
C ARG A 154 -17.47 -25.14 -1.00
N PHE A 155 -16.21 -25.10 -0.57
CA PHE A 155 -15.52 -26.26 0.03
C PHE A 155 -15.56 -26.31 1.56
N SER A 156 -16.08 -25.27 2.23
CA SER A 156 -16.30 -25.28 3.68
C SER A 156 -17.80 -25.42 3.99
N PRO A 157 -18.37 -26.65 3.96
CA PRO A 157 -19.68 -26.88 4.52
C PRO A 157 -19.59 -26.60 6.02
N GLY A 158 -20.25 -25.52 6.46
CA GLY A 158 -20.10 -24.96 7.80
C GLY A 158 -20.19 -26.02 8.91
N THR A 159 -19.17 -26.08 9.74
CA THR A 159 -19.08 -26.85 10.97
C THR A 159 -20.14 -26.36 11.97
N ARG A 160 -21.39 -26.82 11.82
CA ARG A 160 -22.55 -26.47 12.66
C ARG A 160 -22.61 -27.23 14.00
N GLY A 161 -21.47 -27.69 14.53
CA GLY A 161 -21.39 -28.50 15.77
C GLY A 161 -20.99 -27.71 17.03
N THR A 162 -20.96 -28.39 18.18
CA THR A 162 -20.56 -27.90 19.53
C THR A 162 -19.14 -27.30 19.61
N VAL A 163 -18.28 -27.60 18.63
CA VAL A 163 -17.01 -26.89 18.36
C VAL A 163 -17.23 -25.39 18.11
N GLY A 164 -18.46 -24.99 17.79
CA GLY A 164 -18.86 -23.62 17.46
C GLY A 164 -18.67 -22.59 18.56
N MET A 165 -18.74 -22.91 19.87
CA MET A 165 -18.52 -21.87 20.90
C MET A 165 -17.05 -21.48 21.03
N ALA A 166 -16.13 -22.46 21.04
CA ALA A 166 -14.70 -22.21 21.04
C ALA A 166 -14.23 -21.55 19.73
N ASP A 167 -14.75 -22.02 18.58
CA ASP A 167 -14.50 -21.44 17.26
C ASP A 167 -14.98 -19.98 17.16
N ARG A 168 -16.13 -19.63 17.76
CA ARG A 168 -16.61 -18.25 17.83
C ARG A 168 -15.84 -17.38 18.81
N GLY A 169 -15.38 -17.93 19.93
CA GLY A 169 -14.53 -17.23 20.89
C GLY A 169 -13.16 -16.86 20.29
N LEU A 170 -12.50 -17.83 19.65
CA LEU A 170 -11.28 -17.59 18.89
C LEU A 170 -11.53 -16.70 17.67
N GLY A 171 -12.68 -16.84 17.02
CA GLY A 171 -13.14 -15.96 15.96
C GLY A 171 -13.29 -14.51 16.41
N LEU A 172 -13.76 -14.26 17.64
CA LEU A 172 -13.85 -12.91 18.20
C LEU A 172 -12.46 -12.29 18.35
N LEU A 173 -11.50 -13.03 18.92
CA LEU A 173 -10.11 -12.56 19.10
C LEU A 173 -9.46 -12.25 17.74
N LEU A 174 -9.55 -13.16 16.78
CA LEU A 174 -9.02 -12.94 15.42
C LEU A 174 -9.77 -11.85 14.64
N GLY A 175 -11.06 -11.68 14.94
CA GLY A 175 -11.90 -10.61 14.40
C GLY A 175 -11.49 -9.22 14.89
N VAL A 176 -10.88 -9.11 16.07
CA VAL A 176 -10.25 -7.88 16.57
C VAL A 176 -8.86 -7.69 15.97
N LEU A 177 -8.05 -8.76 15.93
CA LEU A 177 -6.66 -8.69 15.45
C LEU A 177 -6.55 -8.18 14.03
N GLY A 178 -7.43 -8.59 13.11
CA GLY A 178 -7.36 -8.14 11.71
C GLY A 178 -7.54 -6.64 11.52
N PRO A 179 -8.67 -6.07 11.98
CA PRO A 179 -8.87 -4.63 11.99
C PRO A 179 -7.82 -3.89 12.82
N ALA A 180 -7.37 -4.43 13.96
CA ALA A 180 -6.29 -3.81 14.74
C ALA A 180 -4.99 -3.70 13.93
N PHE A 181 -4.58 -4.78 13.26
CA PHE A 181 -3.42 -4.78 12.37
C PHE A 181 -3.57 -3.79 11.21
N GLY A 182 -4.72 -3.79 10.53
CA GLY A 182 -4.98 -2.86 9.42
C GLY A 182 -5.03 -1.39 9.86
N LEU A 183 -5.63 -1.11 11.03
CA LEU A 183 -5.67 0.22 11.61
C LEU A 183 -4.28 0.67 12.09
N ALA A 184 -3.48 -0.22 12.67
CA ALA A 184 -2.10 0.07 13.04
C ALA A 184 -1.25 0.46 11.84
N LEU A 185 -1.34 -0.29 10.73
CA LEU A 185 -0.69 0.08 9.46
C LEU A 185 -1.18 1.44 8.97
N ALA A 186 -2.50 1.66 8.93
CA ALA A 186 -3.06 2.92 8.47
C ALA A 186 -2.59 4.12 9.32
N ILE A 187 -2.55 3.95 10.64
CA ILE A 187 -2.09 4.98 11.59
C ILE A 187 -0.59 5.21 11.50
N GLY A 188 0.22 4.16 11.35
CA GLY A 188 1.67 4.28 11.14
C GLY A 188 2.00 5.03 9.84
N ILE A 189 1.28 4.71 8.77
CA ILE A 189 1.38 5.44 7.49
C ILE A 189 0.93 6.88 7.67
N LEU A 190 -0.22 7.14 8.31
CA LEU A 190 -0.70 8.51 8.56
C LEU A 190 0.29 9.33 9.39
N ARG A 191 0.85 8.74 10.46
CA ARG A 191 1.91 9.37 11.28
C ARG A 191 3.10 9.75 10.40
N SER A 192 3.56 8.82 9.58
CA SER A 192 4.69 9.05 8.66
C SER A 192 4.38 10.09 7.58
N LEU A 193 3.13 10.19 7.12
CA LEU A 193 2.72 11.24 6.18
C LEU A 193 2.63 12.60 6.85
N PHE A 194 2.18 12.65 8.11
CA PHE A 194 2.06 13.89 8.88
C PHE A 194 3.39 14.39 9.46
N THR A 195 4.48 13.62 9.41
CA THR A 195 5.81 14.17 9.69
C THR A 195 6.33 15.03 8.53
N ILE A 196 5.74 14.94 7.34
CA ILE A 196 6.13 15.75 6.18
C ILE A 196 5.62 17.20 6.38
N PRO A 197 6.50 18.21 6.41
CA PRO A 197 6.11 19.61 6.66
C PRO A 197 5.07 20.15 5.67
N ALA A 198 5.06 19.65 4.43
CA ALA A 198 4.07 20.03 3.42
C ALA A 198 2.64 19.61 3.81
N MET A 199 2.46 18.48 4.50
CA MET A 199 1.15 18.00 4.94
C MET A 199 0.63 18.76 6.17
N THR A 200 1.53 19.17 7.06
CA THR A 200 1.16 19.94 8.27
C THR A 200 0.96 21.43 8.01
N ALA A 201 1.54 21.97 6.94
CA ALA A 201 1.31 23.34 6.50
C ALA A 201 -0.10 23.56 5.89
N ALA A 202 -0.76 22.50 5.42
CA ALA A 202 -2.08 22.60 4.83
C ALA A 202 -3.19 22.63 5.91
N PRO A 203 -4.02 23.69 5.96
CA PRO A 203 -4.99 23.92 7.04
C PRO A 203 -6.07 22.83 7.14
N VAL A 204 -6.31 22.10 6.04
CA VAL A 204 -7.29 21.00 5.99
C VAL A 204 -6.85 19.79 6.84
N PHE A 205 -5.55 19.56 7.01
CA PHE A 205 -5.05 18.38 7.74
C PHE A 205 -4.77 18.63 9.23
N LEU A 206 -4.63 19.90 9.65
CA LEU A 206 -4.43 20.28 11.05
C LEU A 206 -5.44 19.65 12.05
N PRO A 207 -6.77 19.65 11.79
CA PRO A 207 -7.71 19.02 12.71
C PRO A 207 -7.51 17.50 12.81
N LEU A 208 -7.20 16.84 11.70
CA LEU A 208 -6.91 15.40 11.65
C LEU A 208 -5.65 15.05 12.43
N VAL A 209 -4.56 15.81 12.24
CA VAL A 209 -3.29 15.62 12.95
C VAL A 209 -3.50 15.80 14.46
N ARG A 210 -4.20 16.86 14.86
CA ARG A 210 -4.52 17.11 16.28
C ARG A 210 -5.34 15.96 16.86
N GLN A 211 -6.35 15.48 16.14
CA GLN A 211 -7.17 14.36 16.60
C GLN A 211 -6.40 13.04 16.71
N LEU A 212 -5.46 12.79 15.78
CA LEU A 212 -4.58 11.62 15.80
C LEU A 212 -3.63 11.64 16.98
N HIS A 213 -3.02 12.79 17.28
CA HIS A 213 -2.10 12.93 18.41
C HIS A 213 -2.80 12.92 19.77
N SER A 214 -4.05 13.39 19.85
CA SER A 214 -4.82 13.34 21.09
C SER A 214 -5.56 12.01 21.31
N SER A 215 -5.47 11.06 20.38
CA SER A 215 -6.17 9.77 20.43
C SER A 215 -5.33 8.72 21.15
N GLY A 216 -5.84 8.21 22.27
CA GLY A 216 -5.17 7.16 23.05
C GLY A 216 -5.17 5.82 22.30
N VAL A 217 -6.23 5.50 21.58
CA VAL A 217 -6.30 4.27 20.77
C VAL A 217 -5.33 4.35 19.60
N ALA A 218 -5.19 5.51 18.97
CA ALA A 218 -4.22 5.70 17.90
C ALA A 218 -2.77 5.62 18.39
N ALA A 219 -2.49 6.08 19.62
CA ALA A 219 -1.18 5.90 20.22
C ALA A 219 -0.83 4.40 20.36
N ILE A 220 -1.71 3.60 20.96
CA ILE A 220 -1.49 2.15 21.13
C ILE A 220 -1.32 1.44 19.77
N LEU A 221 -2.14 1.78 18.78
CA LEU A 221 -2.03 1.22 17.43
C LEU A 221 -0.75 1.67 16.72
N GLY A 222 -0.29 2.90 16.97
CA GLY A 222 0.99 3.42 16.49
C GLY A 222 2.17 2.68 17.12
N ASP A 223 2.16 2.45 18.42
CA ASP A 223 3.23 1.73 19.12
C ASP A 223 3.31 0.27 18.63
N PHE A 224 2.17 -0.36 18.36
CA PHE A 224 2.11 -1.69 17.75
C PHE A 224 2.71 -1.68 16.33
N TYR A 225 2.44 -0.66 15.54
CA TYR A 225 3.07 -0.48 14.22
C TYR A 225 4.59 -0.33 14.34
N ASP A 226 5.08 0.51 15.25
CA ASP A 226 6.51 0.75 15.45
C ASP A 226 7.22 -0.53 15.89
N TRP A 227 6.61 -1.30 16.80
CA TRP A 227 7.08 -2.64 17.16
C TRP A 227 7.14 -3.59 15.96
N LEU A 228 6.11 -3.60 15.11
CA LEU A 228 6.04 -4.46 13.93
C LEU A 228 7.09 -4.09 12.88
N ALA A 229 7.30 -2.79 12.67
CA ALA A 229 8.34 -2.27 11.80
C ALA A 229 9.74 -2.65 12.30
N THR A 230 9.98 -2.55 13.61
CA THR A 230 11.24 -2.96 14.25
C THR A 230 11.48 -4.45 14.08
N LEU A 231 10.46 -5.28 14.32
CA LEU A 231 10.54 -6.72 14.15
C LEU A 231 10.85 -7.10 12.69
N LEU A 232 10.23 -6.43 11.72
CA LEU A 232 10.52 -6.63 10.30
C LEU A 232 11.98 -6.28 9.97
N HIS A 233 12.51 -5.18 10.51
CA HIS A 233 13.90 -4.76 10.30
C HIS A 233 14.91 -5.72 10.94
N THR A 234 14.55 -6.41 12.02
CA THR A 234 15.44 -7.40 12.65
C THR A 234 15.45 -8.76 11.97
N LEU A 235 14.45 -9.06 11.13
CA LEU A 235 14.30 -10.34 10.44
C LEU A 235 14.84 -10.33 9.00
N ILE A 236 15.08 -9.15 8.43
CA ILE A 236 15.66 -8.93 7.10
C ILE A 236 17.14 -8.59 7.28
#